data_AF-A0A3S4JHV3-F1
#
_entry.id   AF-A0A3S4JHV3-F1
#
_cell.length_a   1.000
_cell.length_b   1.000
_cell.length_c   1.000
_cell.angle_alpha   90.00
_cell.angle_beta   90.00
_cell.angle_gamma   90.00
#
_symmetry.space_group_name_H-M   'P 1'
#
loop_
_entity.id
_entity.type
_entity.pdbx_description
1 polymer ?
#
loop_
_entity_poly.entity_id
_entity_poly.type
_entity_poly.pdbx_seq_one_letter_code
_entity_poly.pdbx_strand_id
1 'polypeptide(L)'
;MIKRLKQLKTSWTTAAKVFYNNTIFHRVINGFMIQGGGFEPGMKQKATKEAIKNEANNGLKNTRGTLAMARTQAPHSATAQFFINVADNDFLNFSGESLQGWGYCVFAEVVEGMDVVDKIKGVATGP
;
A
#
# COMPACT_ATOMS: atom_id res chain seq x y z
N MET A 1 1.99 -2.57 -15.23
CA MET A 1 3.20 -1.89 -14.74
C MET A 1 3.44 -2.08 -13.23
N ILE A 2 3.17 -3.26 -12.65
CA ILE A 2 3.54 -3.58 -11.27
C ILE A 2 4.09 -5.00 -11.28
N LYS A 3 5.26 -5.22 -10.68
CA LYS A 3 5.85 -6.54 -10.53
C LYS A 3 5.62 -7.04 -9.12
N ARG A 4 5.08 -8.25 -9.04
CA ARG A 4 4.83 -8.92 -7.77
C ARG A 4 6.14 -9.47 -7.22
N LEU A 5 6.48 -9.07 -6.01
CA LEU A 5 7.67 -9.57 -5.29
C LEU A 5 7.31 -10.76 -4.40
N LYS A 6 6.04 -10.86 -3.96
CA LYS A 6 5.57 -11.97 -3.14
C LYS A 6 4.13 -12.42 -3.46
N GLN A 7 3.88 -13.71 -3.29
CA GLN A 7 2.55 -14.29 -3.36
C GLN A 7 1.74 -14.01 -2.08
N LEU A 8 1.27 -12.78 -1.86
CA LEU A 8 0.21 -12.54 -0.87
C LEU A 8 -0.94 -13.53 -1.14
N LYS A 9 -1.47 -14.20 -0.11
CA LYS A 9 -2.60 -15.15 -0.26
C LYS A 9 -3.90 -14.50 -0.77
N THR A 10 -3.89 -13.19 -1.03
CA THR A 10 -4.90 -12.50 -1.82
C THR A 10 -4.68 -12.78 -3.31
N SER A 11 -5.59 -13.55 -3.91
CA SER A 11 -5.61 -13.82 -5.33
C SER A 11 -5.84 -12.51 -6.12
N TRP A 12 -4.78 -11.98 -6.74
CA TRP A 12 -4.86 -10.91 -7.74
C TRP A 12 -5.33 -11.50 -9.08
N THR A 13 -6.52 -12.09 -9.08
CA THR A 13 -7.24 -12.48 -10.30
C THR A 13 -8.00 -11.27 -10.85
N THR A 14 -8.74 -11.42 -11.95
CA THR A 14 -9.69 -10.43 -12.50
C THR A 14 -10.52 -9.73 -11.40
N ALA A 15 -10.83 -10.44 -10.31
CA ALA A 15 -11.53 -9.92 -9.14
C ALA A 15 -10.80 -8.75 -8.43
N ALA A 16 -9.47 -8.77 -8.31
CA ALA A 16 -8.73 -7.66 -7.71
C ALA A 16 -8.73 -6.43 -8.62
N LYS A 17 -8.57 -6.61 -9.93
CA LYS A 17 -8.72 -5.51 -10.91
C LYS A 17 -10.10 -4.87 -10.80
N VAL A 18 -11.16 -5.68 -10.72
CA VAL A 18 -12.54 -5.18 -10.55
C VAL A 18 -12.71 -4.44 -9.22
N PHE A 19 -12.07 -4.88 -8.13
CA PHE A 19 -12.17 -4.22 -6.83
C PHE A 19 -11.58 -2.80 -6.83
N TYR A 20 -10.39 -2.62 -7.42
CA TYR A 20 -9.71 -1.32 -7.41
C TYR A 20 -10.25 -0.33 -8.45
N ASN A 21 -11.11 -0.79 -9.37
CA ASN A 21 -11.82 0.10 -10.28
C ASN A 21 -12.62 1.15 -9.49
N ASN A 22 -12.53 2.39 -9.96
CA ASN A 22 -13.15 3.56 -9.34
C ASN A 22 -12.72 3.83 -7.89
N THR A 23 -11.53 3.35 -7.49
CA THR A 23 -10.91 3.76 -6.22
C THR A 23 -10.00 4.96 -6.42
N ILE A 24 -9.83 5.76 -5.37
CA ILE A 24 -8.99 6.95 -5.36
C ILE A 24 -7.73 6.76 -4.49
N PHE A 25 -6.71 7.56 -4.78
CA PHE A 25 -5.64 7.86 -3.82
C PHE A 25 -6.16 8.92 -2.85
N HIS A 26 -6.72 8.46 -1.73
CA HIS A 26 -7.38 9.31 -0.74
C HIS A 26 -6.39 9.98 0.21
N ARG A 27 -5.13 9.53 0.25
CA ARG A 27 -4.08 10.11 1.08
C ARG A 27 -2.77 10.18 0.32
N VAL A 28 -2.29 11.40 0.12
CA VAL A 28 -1.07 11.71 -0.64
C VAL A 28 -0.17 12.55 0.25
N ILE A 29 1.06 12.10 0.50
CA ILE A 29 2.03 12.85 1.30
C ILE A 29 3.34 12.90 0.53
N ASN A 30 3.68 14.08 0.00
CA ASN A 30 4.91 14.28 -0.75
C ASN A 30 6.13 13.96 0.12
N GLY A 31 7.11 13.26 -0.46
CA GLY A 31 8.31 12.80 0.25
C GLY A 31 8.08 11.60 1.17
N PHE A 32 6.87 11.04 1.22
CA PHE A 32 6.56 9.87 2.04
C PHE A 32 5.90 8.75 1.22
N MET A 33 4.59 8.84 0.96
CA MET A 33 3.85 7.81 0.22
C MET A 33 2.56 8.33 -0.38
N ILE A 34 1.98 7.55 -1.30
CA ILE A 34 0.60 7.72 -1.78
C ILE A 34 -0.20 6.46 -1.47
N GLN A 35 -1.36 6.61 -0.82
CA GLN A 35 -2.19 5.52 -0.31
C GLN A 35 -3.58 5.52 -0.98
N GLY A 36 -4.04 4.33 -1.36
CA GLY A 36 -5.25 4.14 -2.14
C GLY A 36 -5.90 2.77 -1.96
N GLY A 37 -6.87 2.49 -2.83
CA GLY A 37 -7.51 1.17 -2.92
C GLY A 37 -8.58 0.85 -1.86
N GLY A 38 -8.98 1.83 -1.04
CA GLY A 38 -10.02 1.64 -0.01
C GLY A 38 -11.29 2.47 -0.19
N PHE A 39 -11.23 3.53 -1.00
CA PHE A 39 -12.28 4.55 -1.08
C PHE A 39 -12.63 4.86 -2.53
N GLU A 40 -13.91 5.11 -2.77
CA GLU A 40 -14.46 5.69 -4.01
C GLU A 40 -14.46 7.23 -3.90
N PRO A 41 -14.67 7.96 -5.02
CA PRO A 41 -14.89 9.40 -4.98
C PRO A 41 -15.95 9.80 -3.93
N GLY A 42 -15.71 10.89 -3.21
CA GLY A 42 -16.55 11.30 -2.08
C GLY A 42 -16.25 10.60 -0.76
N MET A 43 -15.06 9.99 -0.61
CA MET A 43 -14.61 9.34 0.63
C MET A 43 -15.52 8.19 1.10
N LYS A 44 -16.18 7.52 0.15
CA LYS A 44 -17.00 6.35 0.44
C LYS A 44 -16.13 5.09 0.52
N GLN A 45 -16.05 4.48 1.69
CA GLN A 45 -15.26 3.27 1.90
C GLN A 45 -15.89 2.06 1.20
N LYS A 46 -15.09 1.30 0.45
CA LYS A 46 -15.54 0.05 -0.18
C LYS A 46 -15.52 -1.08 0.86
N ALA A 47 -16.52 -1.95 0.80
CA ALA A 47 -16.55 -3.16 1.61
C ALA A 47 -15.37 -4.07 1.25
N THR A 48 -14.57 -4.46 2.24
CA THR A 48 -13.39 -5.32 2.03
C THR A 48 -13.65 -6.74 2.50
N LYS A 49 -12.78 -7.67 2.07
CA LYS A 49 -12.70 -9.00 2.67
C LYS A 49 -12.08 -8.95 4.07
N GLU A 50 -12.00 -10.10 4.71
CA GLU A 50 -11.32 -10.30 5.99
C GLU A 50 -9.86 -9.82 5.95
N ALA A 51 -9.37 -9.43 7.12
CA ALA A 51 -7.99 -8.99 7.27
C ALA A 51 -7.00 -10.13 7.06
N ILE A 52 -5.84 -9.79 6.51
CA ILE A 52 -4.74 -10.73 6.27
C ILE A 52 -3.68 -10.61 7.37
N LYS A 53 -3.01 -11.74 7.63
CA LYS A 53 -1.82 -11.76 8.47
C LYS A 53 -0.75 -10.85 7.85
N ASN A 54 -0.07 -10.10 8.70
CA ASN A 54 1.04 -9.27 8.27
C ASN A 54 2.23 -10.17 7.92
N GLU A 55 2.81 -9.95 6.76
CA GLU A 55 3.96 -10.70 6.27
C GLU A 55 5.20 -9.80 6.08
N ALA A 56 5.31 -8.71 6.85
CA ALA A 56 6.43 -7.76 6.77
C ALA A 56 7.78 -8.38 7.15
N ASN A 57 7.80 -9.47 7.91
CA ASN A 57 9.00 -10.28 8.13
C ASN A 57 9.32 -11.14 6.89
N ASN A 58 9.60 -10.48 5.77
CA ASN A 58 9.93 -11.12 4.49
C ASN A 58 11.24 -10.60 3.88
N GLY A 59 11.95 -9.72 4.59
CA GLY A 59 13.22 -9.12 4.16
C GLY A 59 13.10 -7.98 3.15
N LEU A 60 11.91 -7.69 2.63
CA LEU A 60 11.69 -6.57 1.71
C LEU A 60 11.58 -5.25 2.49
N LYS A 61 12.21 -4.21 1.96
CA LYS A 61 12.25 -2.87 2.56
C LYS A 61 11.31 -1.92 1.83
N ASN A 62 10.79 -0.93 2.56
CA ASN A 62 9.91 0.12 2.07
C ASN A 62 10.72 1.21 1.36
N THR A 63 11.45 0.82 0.31
CA THR A 63 12.21 1.74 -0.54
C THR A 63 11.31 2.39 -1.59
N ARG A 64 11.76 3.50 -2.19
CA ARG A 64 11.05 4.19 -3.27
C ARG A 64 10.65 3.23 -4.39
N GLY A 65 9.39 3.32 -4.82
CA GLY A 65 8.80 2.48 -5.85
C GLY A 65 8.19 1.17 -5.34
N THR A 66 8.38 0.82 -4.06
CA THR A 66 7.74 -0.38 -3.49
C THR A 66 6.28 -0.14 -3.11
N LEU A 67 5.47 -1.19 -3.20
CA LEU A 67 4.09 -1.24 -2.75
C LEU A 67 4.00 -2.06 -1.47
N ALA A 68 3.35 -1.50 -0.46
CA ALA A 68 3.11 -2.16 0.81
C ALA A 68 1.64 -2.06 1.24
N MET A 69 1.20 -3.03 2.05
CA MET A 69 -0.17 -3.09 2.56
C MET A 69 -0.39 -2.06 3.66
N ALA A 70 -1.40 -1.20 3.52
CA ALA A 70 -1.82 -0.32 4.59
C ALA A 70 -2.65 -1.09 5.63
N ARG A 71 -2.56 -0.67 6.90
CA ARG A 71 -3.23 -1.31 8.03
C ARG A 71 -3.58 -0.29 9.11
N THR A 72 -4.37 -0.72 10.08
CA THR A 72 -4.58 0.00 11.34
C THR A 72 -3.41 -0.28 12.30
N GLN A 73 -3.54 0.14 13.55
CA GLN A 73 -2.54 -0.15 14.59
C GLN A 73 -2.36 -1.65 14.84
N ALA A 74 -3.41 -2.46 14.64
CA ALA A 74 -3.32 -3.90 14.75
C ALA A 74 -2.48 -4.47 13.59
N PRO A 75 -1.41 -5.26 13.88
CA PRO A 75 -0.53 -5.77 12.83
C PRO A 75 -1.28 -6.54 11.74
N HIS A 76 -2.22 -7.42 12.12
CA HIS A 76 -2.94 -8.32 11.21
C HIS A 76 -4.30 -7.75 10.77
N SER A 77 -4.33 -6.47 10.42
CA SER A 77 -5.57 -5.77 10.05
C SER A 77 -5.61 -5.31 8.58
N ALA A 78 -4.58 -5.63 7.79
CA ALA A 78 -4.52 -5.21 6.40
C ALA A 78 -5.65 -5.88 5.62
N THR A 79 -6.37 -5.14 4.78
CA THR A 79 -7.44 -5.69 3.94
C THR A 79 -7.14 -5.44 2.47
N ALA A 80 -7.57 -4.30 1.93
CA ALA A 80 -7.42 -3.94 0.53
C ALA A 80 -6.62 -2.64 0.30
N GLN A 81 -6.42 -1.83 1.33
CA GLN A 81 -5.66 -0.59 1.18
C GLN A 81 -4.17 -0.88 1.00
N PHE A 82 -3.54 -0.13 0.11
CA PHE A 82 -2.10 -0.20 -0.15
C PHE A 82 -1.53 1.21 -0.28
N PHE A 83 -0.21 1.33 -0.16
CA PHE A 83 0.51 2.55 -0.47
C PHE A 83 1.73 2.26 -1.34
N ILE A 84 2.10 3.26 -2.15
CA ILE A 84 3.34 3.29 -2.93
C ILE A 84 4.31 4.22 -2.22
N ASN A 85 5.49 3.71 -1.88
CA ASN A 85 6.58 4.50 -1.31
C ASN A 85 7.15 5.44 -2.38
N VAL A 86 7.17 6.75 -2.11
CA VAL A 86 7.76 7.75 -3.02
C VAL A 86 9.13 8.24 -2.55
N ALA A 87 9.58 7.76 -1.39
CA ALA A 87 10.90 7.91 -0.82
C ALA A 87 11.28 6.61 -0.09
N ASP A 88 12.51 6.53 0.40
CA ASP A 88 12.96 5.41 1.24
C ASP A 88 12.46 5.62 2.68
N ASN A 89 11.54 4.76 3.11
CA ASN A 89 10.82 4.89 4.37
C ASN A 89 11.24 3.79 5.35
N ASP A 90 12.51 3.79 5.76
CA ASP A 90 13.09 2.69 6.54
C ASP A 90 12.40 2.44 7.89
N PHE A 91 11.78 3.47 8.47
CA PHE A 91 11.00 3.37 9.70
C PHE A 91 9.72 2.53 9.55
N LEU A 92 9.29 2.21 8.32
CA LEU A 92 8.16 1.30 8.05
C LEU A 92 8.60 -0.17 7.94
N ASN A 93 9.90 -0.45 7.94
CA ASN A 93 10.43 -1.81 7.82
C ASN A 93 10.15 -2.62 9.09
N PHE A 94 10.06 -3.94 8.91
CA PHE A 94 9.96 -4.87 10.03
C PHE A 94 11.24 -4.82 10.87
N SER A 95 11.10 -4.65 12.18
CA SER A 95 12.18 -4.70 13.17
C SER A 95 11.94 -5.71 14.28
N GLY A 96 10.74 -6.29 14.39
CA GLY A 96 10.42 -7.35 15.34
C GLY A 96 8.91 -7.59 15.49
N GLU A 97 8.51 -8.70 16.10
CA GLU A 97 7.10 -9.06 16.33
C GLU A 97 6.51 -8.31 17.55
N SER A 98 6.57 -6.98 17.52
CA SER A 98 5.95 -6.09 18.50
C SER A 98 4.98 -5.13 17.81
N LEU A 99 4.07 -4.51 18.57
CA LEU A 99 3.10 -3.56 18.00
C LEU A 99 3.79 -2.42 17.22
N GLN A 100 4.95 -1.97 17.70
CA GLN A 100 5.75 -0.93 17.07
C GLN A 100 6.69 -1.47 15.98
N GLY A 101 7.19 -2.70 16.13
CA GLY A 101 8.19 -3.28 15.23
C GLY A 101 7.64 -4.08 14.04
N TRP A 102 6.34 -4.36 14.02
CA TRP A 102 5.73 -5.20 12.97
C TRP A 102 5.84 -4.60 11.56
N GLY A 103 6.04 -3.29 11.44
CA GLY A 103 6.23 -2.61 10.16
C GLY A 103 5.07 -2.81 9.17
N TYR A 104 5.38 -2.67 7.88
CA TYR A 104 4.46 -2.76 6.75
C TYR A 104 4.97 -3.72 5.69
N CYS A 105 4.11 -4.64 5.27
CA CYS A 105 4.46 -5.70 4.33
C CYS A 105 4.55 -5.17 2.90
N VAL A 106 5.78 -5.04 2.39
CA VAL A 106 6.05 -4.87 0.97
C VAL A 106 5.71 -6.16 0.23
N PHE A 107 5.01 -6.04 -0.90
CA PHE A 107 4.57 -7.19 -1.70
C PHE A 107 4.78 -7.04 -3.21
N ALA A 108 5.04 -5.81 -3.68
CA ALA A 108 5.24 -5.52 -5.09
C ALA A 108 6.12 -4.27 -5.28
N GLU A 109 6.52 -4.03 -6.51
CA GLU A 109 7.26 -2.84 -6.94
C GLU A 109 6.68 -2.27 -8.23
N VAL A 110 6.74 -0.95 -8.39
CA VAL A 110 6.45 -0.26 -9.64
C VAL A 110 7.62 -0.51 -10.59
N VAL A 111 7.36 -1.16 -11.73
CA VAL A 111 8.39 -1.42 -12.75
C VAL A 111 8.37 -0.40 -13.88
N GLU A 112 7.23 0.25 -14.09
CA GLU A 112 7.01 1.26 -15.12
C GLU A 112 5.98 2.27 -14.59
N GLY A 113 5.99 3.51 -15.06
CA GLY A 113 5.02 4.52 -14.63
C GLY A 113 5.33 5.22 -13.29
N MET A 114 6.58 5.18 -12.83
CA MET A 114 7.00 5.97 -11.65
C MET A 114 6.86 7.48 -11.87
N ASP A 115 6.92 7.96 -13.12
CA ASP A 115 6.64 9.36 -13.46
C ASP A 115 5.18 9.75 -13.16
N VAL A 116 4.24 8.82 -13.34
CA VAL A 116 2.83 9.01 -12.98
C VAL A 116 2.69 9.09 -11.46
N VAL A 117 3.38 8.22 -10.73
CA VAL A 117 3.43 8.25 -9.26
C VAL A 117 4.00 9.59 -8.76
N ASP A 118 5.07 10.09 -9.39
CA ASP A 118 5.67 11.37 -9.05
C ASP A 118 4.77 12.57 -9.38
N LYS A 119 3.93 12.48 -10.41
CA LYS A 119 2.89 13.50 -10.66
C LYS A 119 1.82 13.47 -9.58
N ILE A 120 1.37 12.27 -9.19
CA ILE A 120 0.33 12.10 -8.15
C ILE A 120 0.83 12.62 -6.81
N LYS A 121 2.08 12.36 -6.42
CA LYS A 121 2.61 12.81 -5.11
C LYS A 121 2.71 14.35 -4.98
N GLY A 122 2.66 15.08 -6.09
CA GLY A 122 2.77 16.54 -6.16
C GLY A 122 1.44 17.28 -6.28
N VAL A 123 0.30 16.58 -6.28
CA VAL A 123 -1.02 17.25 -6.37
C VAL A 123 -1.35 17.99 -5.08
N ALA A 124 -2.17 19.05 -5.20
CA ALA A 124 -2.70 19.75 -4.03
C ALA A 124 -3.58 18.81 -3.19
N THR A 125 -3.33 18.75 -1.89
CA THR A 125 -4.13 18.00 -0.92
C THR A 125 -4.88 18.96 -0.01
N GLY A 126 -5.95 18.47 0.63
CA GLY A 126 -6.67 19.25 1.63
C GLY A 126 -5.78 19.70 2.81
N PRO A 127 -6.23 20.70 3.58
CA PRO A 127 -5.55 21.15 4.80
C PRO A 127 -5.46 20.06 5.87
#